data_AF-A0A954AZA7-F1
#
_entry.id   AF-A0A954AZA7-F1
#
_cell.length_a   1.000
_cell.length_b   1.000
_cell.length_c   1.000
_cell.angle_alpha   90.00
_cell.angle_beta   90.00
_cell.angle_gamma   90.00
#
_symmetry.space_group_name_H-M   'P 1'
#
loop_
_entity.id
_entity.type
_entity.pdbx_description
1 polymer ?
#
loop_
_entity_poly.entity_id
_entity_poly.type
_entity_poly.pdbx_seq_one_letter_code
_entity_poly.pdbx_strand_id
1 'polypeptide(L)'
;MTMPPWFLIDDSPEEAKAYAQNLAQDDVLPIEYMSVADAAERLRSGDLIPAGLLMDVDLSNELGPQQTGPGMSQSIRVAQQNQSLPPFPIVRFSLREKVLRNIGQDSSSDDIFDLKIEKDGLSNPVVRDAVRSKLVGVRQIYDVLERDEQNLLSVIGLSEDFWSLWGSSGFQDTFEVADRVHLRVYPLIRLLVHPGLLIEEGLLGFRLGIDRGASPGWSAVLDAVSDFSYCGVAHGCFRRWWARGIEQWWQESVGGALPLAGTEVEQRVELLSKSFDDLVPLGMPKGSMGKRPWRYCLLSWEQRQDLVPVDPARAVRIKPRSPMPSWLDPLYASLGEALRNRDDPRLDKEDLKRLQPYARMA
;
A
#
# COMPACT_ATOMS: atom_id res chain seq x y z
N MET A 1 7.31 20.51 -24.01
CA MET A 1 8.28 19.43 -23.69
C MET A 1 7.48 18.16 -23.49
N THR A 2 7.86 17.08 -24.15
CA THR A 2 7.32 15.75 -23.88
C THR A 2 7.74 15.31 -22.48
N MET A 3 6.82 14.71 -21.72
CA MET A 3 7.17 14.16 -20.40
C MET A 3 8.28 13.10 -20.54
N PRO A 4 9.27 13.07 -19.64
CA PRO A 4 10.25 11.99 -19.64
C PRO A 4 9.55 10.64 -19.41
N PRO A 5 10.02 9.55 -20.04
CA PRO A 5 9.44 8.23 -19.81
C PRO A 5 9.82 7.67 -18.44
N TRP A 6 9.04 6.71 -17.99
CA TRP A 6 9.50 5.72 -17.02
C TRP A 6 10.45 4.75 -17.71
N PHE A 7 11.50 4.30 -17.02
CA PHE A 7 12.35 3.23 -17.53
C PHE A 7 12.16 1.94 -16.75
N LEU A 8 12.01 0.83 -17.48
CA LEU A 8 12.04 -0.52 -16.95
C LEU A 8 13.45 -1.09 -17.17
N ILE A 9 14.15 -1.36 -16.06
CA ILE A 9 15.49 -1.93 -16.01
C ILE A 9 15.38 -3.39 -15.57
N ASP A 10 15.84 -4.28 -16.42
CA ASP A 10 15.75 -5.72 -16.29
C ASP A 10 16.88 -6.39 -17.07
N ASP A 11 17.25 -7.58 -16.65
CA ASP A 11 18.28 -8.41 -17.30
C ASP A 11 17.74 -9.26 -18.45
N SER A 12 16.43 -9.22 -18.69
CA SER A 12 15.72 -9.87 -19.80
C SER A 12 15.12 -8.82 -20.76
N PRO A 13 15.85 -8.38 -21.80
CA PRO A 13 15.40 -7.28 -22.68
C PRO A 13 14.06 -7.54 -23.38
N GLU A 14 13.81 -8.78 -23.81
CA GLU A 14 12.56 -9.13 -24.51
C GLU A 14 11.35 -9.08 -23.57
N GLU A 15 11.47 -9.69 -22.40
CA GLU A 15 10.44 -9.68 -21.35
C GLU A 15 10.15 -8.25 -20.87
N ALA A 16 11.21 -7.48 -20.63
CA ALA A 16 11.12 -6.10 -20.20
C ALA A 16 10.40 -5.21 -21.21
N LYS A 17 10.73 -5.34 -22.51
CA LYS A 17 10.02 -4.61 -23.58
C LYS A 17 8.54 -5.00 -23.62
N ALA A 18 8.21 -6.28 -23.45
CA ALA A 18 6.83 -6.72 -23.42
C ALA A 18 6.07 -6.14 -22.21
N TYR A 19 6.65 -6.11 -21.01
CA TYR A 19 6.03 -5.46 -19.85
C TYR A 19 5.90 -3.95 -20.02
N ALA A 20 6.94 -3.28 -20.53
CA ALA A 20 6.90 -1.84 -20.79
C ALA A 20 5.76 -1.49 -21.75
N GLN A 21 5.65 -2.19 -22.88
CA GLN A 21 4.55 -2.02 -23.84
C GLN A 21 3.18 -2.29 -23.22
N ASN A 22 3.04 -3.37 -22.45
CA ASN A 22 1.76 -3.73 -21.84
C ASN A 22 1.33 -2.76 -20.74
N LEU A 23 2.27 -2.15 -20.01
CA LEU A 23 2.00 -1.21 -18.93
C LEU A 23 1.86 0.23 -19.43
N ALA A 24 2.51 0.58 -20.54
CA ALA A 24 2.51 1.94 -21.07
C ALA A 24 1.09 2.45 -21.40
N GLN A 25 0.96 3.78 -21.30
CA GLN A 25 -0.16 4.57 -21.80
C GLN A 25 0.44 5.84 -22.42
N ASP A 26 0.43 5.93 -23.75
CA ASP A 26 1.30 6.83 -24.54
C ASP A 26 1.39 8.27 -24.02
N ASP A 27 0.28 8.85 -23.52
CA ASP A 27 0.24 10.25 -23.04
C ASP A 27 0.29 10.42 -21.51
N VAL A 28 0.11 9.34 -20.75
CA VAL A 28 -0.06 9.41 -19.28
C VAL A 28 1.06 8.71 -18.52
N LEU A 29 1.52 7.58 -19.07
CA LEU A 29 2.52 6.72 -18.48
C LEU A 29 3.36 6.10 -19.60
N PRO A 30 4.20 6.88 -20.31
CA PRO A 30 5.17 6.32 -21.24
C PRO A 30 6.18 5.47 -20.46
N ILE A 31 6.36 4.21 -20.87
CA ILE A 31 7.32 3.29 -20.26
C ILE A 31 8.19 2.70 -21.36
N GLU A 32 9.50 2.82 -21.18
CA GLU A 32 10.51 2.31 -22.10
C GLU A 32 11.44 1.32 -21.40
N TYR A 33 11.99 0.38 -22.16
CA TYR A 33 13.07 -0.47 -21.67
C TYR A 33 14.41 0.29 -21.67
N MET A 34 15.19 0.14 -20.61
CA MET A 34 16.58 0.59 -20.52
C MET A 34 17.47 -0.56 -20.07
N SER A 35 18.58 -0.78 -20.78
CA SER A 35 19.55 -1.80 -20.39
C SER A 35 20.26 -1.41 -19.10
N VAL A 36 20.74 -2.40 -18.35
CA VAL A 36 21.51 -2.18 -17.11
C VAL A 36 22.78 -1.39 -17.39
N ALA A 37 23.44 -1.65 -18.51
CA ALA A 37 24.63 -0.92 -18.95
C ALA A 37 24.34 0.56 -19.22
N ASP A 38 23.26 0.87 -19.94
CA ASP A 38 22.85 2.25 -20.22
C ASP A 38 22.44 2.99 -18.94
N ALA A 39 21.70 2.33 -18.05
CA ALA A 39 21.32 2.89 -16.76
C ALA A 39 22.54 3.24 -15.91
N ALA A 40 23.53 2.33 -15.86
CA ALA A 40 24.77 2.54 -15.11
C ALA A 40 25.62 3.68 -15.70
N GLU A 41 25.66 3.82 -17.03
CA GLU A 41 26.37 4.92 -17.68
C GLU A 41 25.70 6.27 -17.41
N ARG A 42 24.37 6.35 -17.57
CA ARG A 42 23.62 7.59 -17.29
C ARG A 42 23.66 7.97 -15.81
N LEU A 43 23.70 7.00 -14.91
CA LEU A 43 23.91 7.24 -13.49
C LEU A 43 25.31 7.84 -13.23
N ARG A 44 26.37 7.33 -13.89
CA ARG A 44 27.73 7.88 -13.78
C ARG A 44 27.85 9.27 -14.37
N SER A 45 27.20 9.54 -15.49
CA SER A 45 27.26 10.84 -16.17
C SER A 45 26.38 11.91 -15.54
N GLY A 46 25.38 11.51 -14.73
CA GLY A 46 24.39 12.41 -14.15
C GLY A 46 23.19 12.69 -15.06
N ASP A 47 23.05 11.97 -16.18
CA ASP A 47 22.00 12.18 -17.18
C ASP A 47 20.77 11.27 -17.00
N LEU A 48 20.68 10.56 -15.88
CA LEU A 48 19.54 9.69 -15.57
C LEU A 48 18.37 10.53 -15.02
N ILE A 49 17.52 11.02 -15.92
CA ILE A 49 16.37 11.89 -15.58
C ILE A 49 15.05 11.28 -16.09
N PRO A 50 14.55 10.18 -15.49
CA PRO A 50 13.27 9.58 -15.83
C PRO A 50 12.09 10.22 -15.09
N ALA A 51 10.86 9.94 -15.55
CA ALA A 51 9.68 10.13 -14.71
C ALA A 51 9.67 9.17 -13.50
N GLY A 52 10.24 7.98 -13.67
CA GLY A 52 10.43 6.98 -12.61
C GLY A 52 11.11 5.72 -13.13
N LEU A 53 11.47 4.82 -12.22
CA LEU A 53 12.11 3.54 -12.56
C LEU A 53 11.28 2.35 -12.08
N LEU A 54 11.16 1.35 -12.96
CA LEU A 54 10.75 -0.02 -12.63
C LEU A 54 12.03 -0.88 -12.63
N MET A 55 12.36 -1.48 -11.49
CA MET A 55 13.64 -2.16 -11.27
C MET A 55 13.42 -3.64 -10.94
N ASP A 56 13.93 -4.54 -11.78
CA ASP A 56 14.03 -5.97 -11.40
C ASP A 56 15.06 -6.14 -10.29
N VAL A 57 14.83 -7.13 -9.41
CA VAL A 57 15.73 -7.36 -8.26
C VAL A 57 16.99 -8.10 -8.69
N ASP A 58 16.91 -8.88 -9.76
CA ASP A 58 17.99 -9.68 -10.29
C ASP A 58 18.50 -9.04 -11.58
N LEU A 59 19.72 -8.51 -11.54
CA LEU A 59 20.37 -7.94 -12.71
C LEU A 59 21.60 -8.74 -13.12
N SER A 60 21.70 -9.99 -12.66
CA SER A 60 22.94 -10.78 -12.70
C SER A 60 23.32 -11.27 -14.10
N ASN A 61 22.39 -11.32 -15.05
CA ASN A 61 22.69 -11.70 -16.43
C ASN A 61 23.39 -10.57 -17.23
N GLU A 62 23.56 -9.38 -16.65
CA GLU A 62 24.21 -8.23 -17.27
C GLU A 62 25.64 -8.00 -16.73
N LEU A 63 26.56 -7.56 -17.60
CA LEU A 63 27.97 -7.36 -17.24
C LEU A 63 28.17 -6.02 -16.49
N GLY A 64 28.70 -6.04 -15.26
CA GLY A 64 29.07 -4.83 -14.52
C GLY A 64 29.16 -5.01 -12.99
N PRO A 65 29.51 -3.95 -12.24
CA PRO A 65 29.59 -3.99 -10.77
C PRO A 65 28.21 -3.92 -10.08
N GLN A 66 27.16 -3.48 -10.77
CA GLN A 66 25.79 -3.39 -10.24
C GLN A 66 24.97 -4.59 -10.70
N GLN A 67 25.21 -5.74 -10.08
CA GLN A 67 24.60 -7.03 -10.44
C GLN A 67 23.23 -7.27 -9.77
N THR A 68 22.73 -6.31 -8.99
CA THR A 68 21.44 -6.42 -8.28
C THR A 68 20.64 -5.12 -8.35
N GLY A 69 19.32 -5.23 -8.48
CA GLY A 69 18.41 -4.09 -8.46
C GLY A 69 18.52 -3.22 -7.20
N PRO A 70 18.59 -3.81 -5.98
CA PRO A 70 18.84 -3.06 -4.76
C PRO A 70 20.17 -2.28 -4.78
N GLY A 71 21.24 -2.87 -5.29
CA GLY A 71 22.55 -2.20 -5.37
C GLY A 71 22.55 -0.99 -6.32
N MET A 72 21.90 -1.11 -7.48
CA MET A 72 21.70 0.01 -8.40
C MET A 72 20.82 1.09 -7.77
N SER A 73 19.71 0.69 -7.15
CA SER A 73 18.76 1.61 -6.50
C SER A 73 19.42 2.38 -5.35
N GLN A 74 20.28 1.72 -4.55
CA GLN A 74 21.08 2.38 -3.52
C GLN A 74 22.00 3.45 -4.11
N SER A 75 22.67 3.13 -5.21
CA SER A 75 23.57 4.07 -5.89
C SER A 75 22.81 5.30 -6.41
N ILE A 76 21.59 5.11 -6.92
CA ILE A 76 20.70 6.20 -7.33
C ILE A 76 20.28 7.04 -6.12
N ARG A 77 19.88 6.43 -5.00
CA ARG A 77 19.53 7.16 -3.78
C ARG A 77 20.69 8.00 -3.25
N VAL A 78 21.92 7.48 -3.27
CA VAL A 78 23.13 8.24 -2.90
C VAL A 78 23.33 9.43 -3.85
N ALA A 79 23.17 9.24 -5.15
CA ALA A 79 23.24 10.34 -6.13
C ALA A 79 22.16 11.41 -5.90
N GLN A 80 20.92 10.99 -5.59
CA GLN A 80 19.81 11.91 -5.24
C GLN A 80 20.08 12.66 -3.92
N GLN A 81 20.67 11.99 -2.91
CA GLN A 81 21.06 12.62 -1.64
C GLN A 81 22.16 13.67 -1.83
N ASN A 82 23.13 13.37 -2.70
CA ASN A 82 24.21 14.27 -3.08
C ASN A 82 23.80 15.33 -4.11
N GLN A 83 22.52 15.36 -4.52
CA GLN A 83 21.95 16.30 -5.50
C GLN A 83 22.62 16.21 -6.89
N SER A 84 23.30 15.11 -7.20
CA SER A 84 23.86 14.86 -8.54
C SER A 84 22.81 14.29 -9.50
N LEU A 85 21.68 13.81 -8.98
CA LEU A 85 20.50 13.45 -9.75
C LEU A 85 19.25 14.10 -9.15
N PRO A 86 18.26 14.48 -9.97
CA PRO A 86 16.96 14.91 -9.47
C PRO A 86 16.23 13.75 -8.79
N PRO A 87 15.29 14.05 -7.86
CA PRO A 87 14.47 13.02 -7.23
C PRO A 87 13.48 12.41 -8.24
N PHE A 88 13.31 11.10 -8.18
CA PHE A 88 12.29 10.37 -8.92
C PHE A 88 11.98 9.04 -8.22
N PRO A 89 10.79 8.46 -8.47
CA PRO A 89 10.40 7.21 -7.85
C PRO A 89 11.20 6.02 -8.38
N ILE A 90 11.49 5.08 -7.47
CA ILE A 90 12.09 3.78 -7.77
C ILE A 90 11.15 2.69 -7.27
N VAL A 91 10.63 1.89 -8.18
CA VAL A 91 9.63 0.85 -7.90
C VAL A 91 10.24 -0.52 -8.17
N ARG A 92 10.20 -1.40 -7.17
CA ARG A 92 10.60 -2.79 -7.34
C ARG A 92 9.59 -3.47 -8.24
N PHE A 93 10.06 -4.04 -9.35
CA PHE A 93 9.24 -4.68 -10.36
C PHE A 93 9.81 -6.06 -10.71
N SER A 94 9.37 -7.10 -10.00
CA SER A 94 9.97 -8.43 -10.09
C SER A 94 8.94 -9.53 -9.90
N LEU A 95 9.25 -10.73 -10.40
CA LEU A 95 8.53 -11.94 -10.03
C LEU A 95 8.72 -12.24 -8.54
N ARG A 96 7.68 -12.76 -7.89
CA ARG A 96 7.72 -13.09 -6.46
C ARG A 96 8.82 -14.09 -6.11
N GLU A 97 9.03 -15.10 -6.95
CA GLU A 97 10.04 -16.14 -6.73
C GLU A 97 11.47 -15.57 -6.77
N LYS A 98 11.73 -14.58 -7.64
CA LYS A 98 13.02 -13.86 -7.67
C LYS A 98 13.22 -13.03 -6.39
N VAL A 99 12.17 -12.36 -5.91
CA VAL A 99 12.20 -11.60 -4.64
C VAL A 99 12.56 -12.51 -3.46
N LEU A 100 11.87 -13.64 -3.32
CA LEU A 100 12.12 -14.58 -2.21
C LEU A 100 13.55 -15.14 -2.22
N ARG A 101 14.14 -15.34 -3.41
CA ARG A 101 15.52 -15.83 -3.56
C ARG A 101 16.58 -14.77 -3.30
N ASN A 102 16.40 -13.56 -3.84
CA ASN A 102 17.47 -12.55 -3.89
C ASN A 102 17.42 -11.51 -2.76
N ILE A 103 16.24 -11.26 -2.21
CA ILE A 103 16.04 -10.31 -1.10
C ILE A 103 15.91 -11.05 0.24
N GLY A 104 15.36 -12.26 0.23
CA GLY A 104 15.31 -13.11 1.42
C GLY A 104 14.72 -12.42 2.67
N GLN A 105 15.19 -12.82 3.86
CA GLN A 105 14.75 -12.26 5.15
C GLN A 105 15.32 -10.85 5.44
N ASP A 106 16.14 -10.28 4.56
CA ASP A 106 16.74 -8.95 4.75
C ASP A 106 15.81 -7.84 4.27
N SER A 107 14.92 -7.44 5.17
CA SER A 107 13.93 -6.39 4.95
C SER A 107 14.50 -5.00 4.73
N SER A 108 15.77 -4.77 5.04
CA SER A 108 16.41 -3.45 4.92
C SER A 108 16.65 -3.04 3.46
N SER A 109 16.96 -4.02 2.60
CA SER A 109 17.14 -3.81 1.15
C SER A 109 15.83 -3.42 0.44
N ASP A 110 14.70 -3.67 1.11
CA ASP A 110 13.35 -3.47 0.61
C ASP A 110 12.83 -2.04 0.89
N ASP A 111 13.52 -1.27 1.75
CA ASP A 111 13.19 0.12 2.11
C ASP A 111 13.72 1.15 1.09
N ILE A 112 14.57 0.72 0.15
CA ILE A 112 15.12 1.59 -0.92
C ILE A 112 14.04 1.93 -1.97
N PHE A 113 13.06 1.04 -2.13
CA PHE A 113 11.98 1.14 -3.10
C PHE A 113 10.76 1.86 -2.54
N ASP A 114 10.17 2.73 -3.34
CA ASP A 114 8.95 3.47 -3.01
C ASP A 114 7.71 2.59 -3.08
N LEU A 115 7.63 1.75 -4.12
CA LEU A 115 6.58 0.76 -4.31
C LEU A 115 7.17 -0.61 -4.62
N LYS A 116 6.34 -1.63 -4.39
CA LYS A 116 6.64 -3.02 -4.68
C LYS A 116 5.52 -3.59 -5.55
N ILE A 117 5.87 -3.97 -6.77
CA ILE A 117 4.95 -4.56 -7.74
C ILE A 117 5.48 -5.94 -8.08
N GLU A 118 4.61 -6.94 -7.90
CA GLU A 118 4.85 -8.29 -8.40
C GLU A 118 4.43 -8.34 -9.88
N LYS A 119 5.28 -8.93 -10.74
CA LYS A 119 4.95 -9.16 -12.16
C LYS A 119 3.79 -10.17 -12.31
N ASP A 120 3.63 -11.02 -11.30
CA ASP A 120 2.59 -12.04 -11.23
C ASP A 120 1.18 -11.42 -11.31
N GLY A 121 0.36 -11.93 -12.23
CA GLY A 121 -1.04 -11.48 -12.37
C GLY A 121 -1.26 -10.24 -13.24
N LEU A 122 -0.22 -9.61 -13.80
CA LEU A 122 -0.36 -8.45 -14.71
C LEU A 122 -1.06 -8.79 -16.05
N SER A 123 -1.25 -10.07 -16.35
CA SER A 123 -2.13 -10.52 -17.44
C SER A 123 -3.58 -10.11 -17.20
N ASN A 124 -4.02 -10.01 -15.93
CA ASN A 124 -5.35 -9.52 -15.57
C ASN A 124 -5.44 -7.99 -15.79
N PRO A 125 -6.34 -7.50 -16.66
CA PRO A 125 -6.50 -6.07 -16.93
C PRO A 125 -6.75 -5.22 -15.69
N VAL A 126 -7.55 -5.71 -14.73
CA VAL A 126 -7.90 -4.97 -13.52
C VAL A 126 -6.66 -4.75 -12.64
N VAL A 127 -5.82 -5.79 -12.49
CA VAL A 127 -4.57 -5.70 -11.73
C VAL A 127 -3.59 -4.75 -12.43
N ARG A 128 -3.51 -4.86 -13.76
CA ARG A 128 -2.65 -4.01 -14.58
C ARG A 128 -3.03 -2.53 -14.50
N ASP A 129 -4.32 -2.21 -14.58
CA ASP A 129 -4.81 -0.83 -14.47
C ASP A 129 -4.63 -0.28 -13.05
N ALA A 130 -4.80 -1.10 -12.02
CA ALA A 130 -4.46 -0.73 -10.65
C ALA A 130 -2.96 -0.42 -10.50
N VAL A 131 -2.08 -1.19 -11.15
CA VAL A 131 -0.64 -0.93 -11.16
C VAL A 131 -0.30 0.37 -11.89
N ARG A 132 -0.86 0.60 -13.08
CA ARG A 132 -0.69 1.86 -13.83
C ARG A 132 -1.09 3.06 -12.97
N SER A 133 -2.25 2.97 -12.34
CA SER A 133 -2.76 4.00 -11.43
C SER A 133 -1.78 4.29 -10.29
N LYS A 134 -1.22 3.25 -9.64
CA LYS A 134 -0.20 3.42 -8.59
C LYS A 134 1.07 4.11 -9.09
N LEU A 135 1.56 3.77 -10.28
CA LEU A 135 2.74 4.40 -10.87
C LEU A 135 2.50 5.89 -11.14
N VAL A 136 1.37 6.23 -11.77
CA VAL A 136 0.95 7.61 -11.98
C VAL A 136 0.85 8.36 -10.65
N GLY A 137 0.18 7.77 -9.65
CA GLY A 137 -0.02 8.40 -8.35
C GLY A 137 1.30 8.66 -7.63
N VAL A 138 2.25 7.73 -7.68
CA VAL A 138 3.56 7.96 -7.06
C VAL A 138 4.36 9.05 -7.78
N ARG A 139 4.31 9.15 -9.11
CA ARG A 139 4.90 10.30 -9.82
C ARG A 139 4.27 11.61 -9.39
N GLN A 140 2.94 11.67 -9.26
CA GLN A 140 2.23 12.87 -8.80
C GLN A 140 2.71 13.34 -7.42
N ILE A 141 3.05 12.42 -6.52
CA ILE A 141 3.60 12.76 -5.20
C ILE A 141 4.96 13.46 -5.34
N TYR A 142 5.85 12.92 -6.19
CA TYR A 142 7.13 13.56 -6.50
C TYR A 142 6.92 14.94 -7.15
N ASP A 143 6.06 15.05 -8.16
CA ASP A 143 5.77 16.31 -8.86
C ASP A 143 5.28 17.42 -7.93
N VAL A 144 4.50 17.07 -6.91
CA VAL A 144 4.02 18.04 -5.91
C VAL A 144 5.14 18.43 -4.96
N LEU A 145 5.93 17.48 -4.47
CA LEU A 145 6.98 17.73 -3.48
C LEU A 145 8.26 18.37 -4.05
N GLU A 146 8.46 18.31 -5.37
CA GLU A 146 9.53 19.03 -6.06
C GLU A 146 9.21 20.53 -6.23
N ARG A 147 7.97 20.95 -6.02
CA ARG A 147 7.58 22.38 -6.05
C ARG A 147 7.92 23.03 -4.72
N ASP A 148 8.31 24.31 -4.78
CA ASP A 148 8.65 25.08 -3.57
C ASP A 148 7.47 25.16 -2.57
N GLU A 149 7.83 25.14 -1.28
CA GLU A 149 6.96 25.40 -0.11
C GLU A 149 5.62 24.64 -0.04
N GLN A 150 5.67 23.31 -0.06
CA GLN A 150 4.48 22.51 0.26
C GLN A 150 4.41 22.18 1.75
N ASN A 151 3.42 22.74 2.46
CA ASN A 151 3.10 22.33 3.83
C ASN A 151 2.35 20.98 3.82
N LEU A 152 2.32 20.29 4.95
CA LEU A 152 1.73 18.96 5.02
C LEU A 152 0.23 18.94 4.62
N LEU A 153 -0.53 19.90 5.16
CA LEU A 153 -1.98 19.95 5.05
C LEU A 153 -2.46 20.16 3.61
N SER A 154 -1.76 20.99 2.84
CA SER A 154 -2.03 21.17 1.41
C SER A 154 -1.76 19.88 0.63
N VAL A 155 -0.69 19.16 0.96
CA VAL A 155 -0.31 17.90 0.30
C VAL A 155 -1.32 16.80 0.59
N ILE A 156 -1.81 16.68 1.82
CA ILE A 156 -2.81 15.66 2.18
C ILE A 156 -4.25 16.10 1.92
N GLY A 157 -4.47 17.35 1.52
CA GLY A 157 -5.80 17.89 1.19
C GLY A 157 -6.73 17.94 2.41
N LEU A 158 -6.24 18.38 3.56
CA LEU A 158 -7.01 18.42 4.81
C LEU A 158 -6.85 19.76 5.53
N SER A 159 -7.91 20.28 6.16
CA SER A 159 -7.83 21.49 6.99
C SER A 159 -7.19 21.22 8.35
N GLU A 160 -6.74 22.27 9.05
CA GLU A 160 -6.21 22.17 10.42
C GLU A 160 -7.24 21.58 11.39
N ASP A 161 -8.51 21.99 11.28
CA ASP A 161 -9.60 21.49 12.13
C ASP A 161 -9.73 19.97 12.03
N PHE A 162 -9.80 19.43 10.82
CA PHE A 162 -9.89 17.98 10.61
C PHE A 162 -8.57 17.28 10.95
N TRP A 163 -7.42 17.91 10.71
CA TRP A 163 -6.13 17.34 11.10
C TRP A 163 -6.03 17.13 12.61
N SER A 164 -6.53 18.09 13.41
CA SER A 164 -6.52 17.97 14.87
C SER A 164 -7.31 16.75 15.38
N LEU A 165 -8.35 16.34 14.64
CA LEU A 165 -9.22 15.21 14.99
C LEU A 165 -8.69 13.89 14.42
N TRP A 166 -8.31 13.89 13.15
CA TRP A 166 -8.05 12.68 12.36
C TRP A 166 -6.57 12.35 12.20
N GLY A 167 -5.70 13.35 12.33
CA GLY A 167 -4.28 13.27 12.04
C GLY A 167 -3.45 12.54 13.09
N SER A 168 -2.14 12.60 12.90
CA SER A 168 -1.15 12.04 13.83
C SER A 168 0.10 12.91 13.85
N SER A 169 0.50 13.37 15.05
CA SER A 169 1.76 14.06 15.24
C SER A 169 2.95 13.23 14.78
N GLY A 170 2.95 11.91 15.04
CA GLY A 170 4.03 11.03 14.58
C GLY A 170 4.15 10.96 13.05
N PHE A 171 3.04 11.13 12.31
CA PHE A 171 3.08 11.25 10.85
C PHE A 171 3.63 12.61 10.43
N GLN A 172 3.14 13.69 11.06
CA GLN A 172 3.60 15.05 10.80
C GLN A 172 5.10 15.20 11.05
N ASP A 173 5.60 14.73 12.19
CA ASP A 173 7.02 14.74 12.54
C ASP A 173 7.86 14.00 11.49
N THR A 174 7.38 12.83 11.04
CA THR A 174 8.08 12.04 10.01
C THR A 174 8.17 12.80 8.67
N PHE A 175 7.12 13.55 8.32
CA PHE A 175 7.05 14.30 7.07
C PHE A 175 7.85 15.60 7.11
N GLU A 176 7.80 16.33 8.23
CA GLU A 176 8.40 17.66 8.38
C GLU A 176 9.91 17.62 8.67
N VAL A 177 10.41 16.55 9.31
CA VAL A 177 11.86 16.39 9.56
C VAL A 177 12.65 16.07 8.29
N ALA A 178 11.99 15.55 7.26
CA ALA A 178 12.64 15.16 6.01
C ALA A 178 13.01 16.39 5.16
N ASP A 179 14.30 16.59 4.90
CA ASP A 179 14.87 17.71 4.15
C ASP A 179 15.04 17.43 2.64
N ARG A 180 14.86 16.17 2.23
CA ARG A 180 14.94 15.73 0.83
C ARG A 180 13.57 15.24 0.33
N VAL A 181 13.27 15.50 -0.94
CA VAL A 181 12.02 15.08 -1.60
C VAL A 181 11.76 13.58 -1.39
N HIS A 182 12.71 12.71 -1.70
CA HIS A 182 12.52 11.26 -1.57
C HIS A 182 12.24 10.81 -0.11
N LEU A 183 12.78 11.51 0.88
CA LEU A 183 12.50 11.23 2.30
C LEU A 183 11.10 11.70 2.71
N ARG A 184 10.60 12.79 2.13
CA ARG A 184 9.21 13.29 2.32
C ARG A 184 8.17 12.45 1.58
N VAL A 185 8.54 11.88 0.44
CA VAL A 185 7.69 10.98 -0.34
C VAL A 185 7.40 9.68 0.44
N TYR A 186 8.41 9.13 1.12
CA TYR A 186 8.29 7.86 1.83
C TYR A 186 7.10 7.75 2.81
N PRO A 187 6.89 8.68 3.76
CA PRO A 187 5.71 8.63 4.63
C PRO A 187 4.40 8.78 3.87
N LEU A 188 4.33 9.59 2.79
CA LEU A 188 3.12 9.74 1.98
C LEU A 188 2.75 8.45 1.26
N ILE A 189 3.73 7.76 0.66
CA ILE A 189 3.45 6.49 -0.01
C ILE A 189 2.99 5.47 1.03
N ARG A 190 3.65 5.39 2.19
CA ARG A 190 3.22 4.48 3.27
C ARG A 190 1.81 4.79 3.78
N LEU A 191 1.44 6.08 3.88
CA LEU A 191 0.07 6.51 4.20
C LEU A 191 -0.96 5.96 3.19
N LEU A 192 -0.60 5.92 1.91
CA LEU A 192 -1.52 5.50 0.83
C LEU A 192 -1.56 3.99 0.62
N VAL A 193 -0.46 3.26 0.88
CA VAL A 193 -0.38 1.81 0.59
C VAL A 193 -0.63 0.92 1.79
N HIS A 194 -0.47 1.44 3.02
CA HIS A 194 -0.72 0.69 4.25
C HIS A 194 -1.90 1.26 5.02
N PRO A 195 -2.74 0.38 5.62
CA PRO A 195 -3.82 0.84 6.48
C PRO A 195 -3.28 1.52 7.74
N GLY A 196 -3.99 2.53 8.23
CA GLY A 196 -3.65 3.28 9.42
C GLY A 196 -4.57 4.49 9.55
N LEU A 197 -4.00 5.68 9.38
CA LEU A 197 -4.77 6.93 9.23
C LEU A 197 -5.73 6.88 8.03
N LEU A 198 -5.29 6.29 6.92
CA LEU A 198 -6.11 6.04 5.76
C LEU A 198 -6.44 4.55 5.65
N ILE A 199 -7.62 4.26 5.11
CA ILE A 199 -8.05 2.90 4.80
C ILE A 199 -8.57 2.80 3.38
N GLU A 200 -8.39 1.63 2.77
CA GLU A 200 -8.95 1.33 1.45
C GLU A 200 -10.36 0.76 1.54
N GLU A 201 -11.05 0.70 0.39
CA GLU A 201 -12.46 0.33 0.28
C GLU A 201 -12.76 -1.06 0.86
N GLY A 202 -11.86 -2.03 0.66
CA GLY A 202 -12.02 -3.36 1.23
C GLY A 202 -12.02 -3.35 2.75
N LEU A 203 -11.07 -2.61 3.36
CA LEU A 203 -11.01 -2.47 4.81
C LEU A 203 -12.15 -1.60 5.36
N LEU A 204 -12.62 -0.60 4.62
CA LEU A 204 -13.82 0.15 4.95
C LEU A 204 -15.03 -0.78 5.06
N GLY A 205 -15.25 -1.66 4.08
CA GLY A 205 -16.30 -2.69 4.12
C GLY A 205 -16.18 -3.58 5.37
N PHE A 206 -14.97 -4.02 5.72
CA PHE A 206 -14.75 -4.81 6.94
C PHE A 206 -15.11 -4.05 8.22
N ARG A 207 -14.69 -2.78 8.32
CA ARG A 207 -14.97 -1.95 9.49
C ARG A 207 -16.46 -1.64 9.63
N LEU A 208 -17.17 -1.46 8.52
CA LEU A 208 -18.63 -1.29 8.50
C LEU A 208 -19.40 -2.61 8.64
N GLY A 209 -18.73 -3.76 8.50
CA GLY A 209 -19.37 -5.07 8.57
C GLY A 209 -20.22 -5.41 7.35
N ILE A 210 -19.94 -4.82 6.18
CA ILE A 210 -20.71 -5.03 4.96
C ILE A 210 -19.94 -5.96 4.01
N ASP A 211 -20.61 -6.98 3.45
CA ASP A 211 -20.11 -7.69 2.28
C ASP A 211 -20.36 -6.84 1.03
N ARG A 212 -19.33 -6.07 0.64
CA ARG A 212 -19.39 -5.18 -0.52
C ARG A 212 -19.67 -5.89 -1.85
N GLY A 213 -19.31 -7.17 -1.97
CA GLY A 213 -19.53 -7.94 -3.20
C GLY A 213 -20.97 -8.44 -3.32
N ALA A 214 -21.62 -8.66 -2.18
CA ALA A 214 -22.99 -9.14 -2.10
C ALA A 214 -24.04 -8.02 -1.86
N SER A 215 -23.61 -6.78 -1.60
CA SER A 215 -24.50 -5.66 -1.24
C SER A 215 -24.68 -4.67 -2.39
N PRO A 216 -25.81 -4.69 -3.12
CA PRO A 216 -26.15 -3.66 -4.12
C PRO A 216 -26.14 -2.24 -3.56
N GLY A 217 -26.54 -2.07 -2.29
CA GLY A 217 -26.57 -0.77 -1.60
C GLY A 217 -25.18 -0.17 -1.27
N TRP A 218 -24.09 -0.86 -1.59
CA TRP A 218 -22.74 -0.42 -1.24
C TRP A 218 -22.37 0.95 -1.82
N SER A 219 -22.78 1.26 -3.05
CA SER A 219 -22.49 2.56 -3.67
C SER A 219 -23.10 3.72 -2.88
N ALA A 220 -24.34 3.57 -2.38
CA ALA A 220 -25.00 4.59 -1.58
C ALA A 220 -24.28 4.83 -0.24
N VAL A 221 -23.71 3.78 0.35
CA VAL A 221 -22.86 3.91 1.55
C VAL A 221 -21.59 4.69 1.22
N LEU A 222 -20.93 4.40 0.10
CA LEU A 222 -19.75 5.14 -0.35
C LEU A 222 -20.03 6.63 -0.58
N ASP A 223 -21.18 6.96 -1.15
CA ASP A 223 -21.62 8.33 -1.37
C ASP A 223 -21.82 9.05 -0.02
N ALA A 224 -22.42 8.37 0.97
CA ALA A 224 -22.65 8.93 2.31
C ALA A 224 -21.37 9.17 3.12
N VAL A 225 -20.25 8.52 2.77
CA VAL A 225 -18.93 8.75 3.41
C VAL A 225 -17.96 9.54 2.53
N SER A 226 -18.43 10.11 1.42
CA SER A 226 -17.58 10.80 0.45
C SER A 226 -16.84 12.01 1.03
N ASP A 227 -17.46 12.76 1.95
CA ASP A 227 -16.84 13.89 2.65
C ASP A 227 -15.66 13.48 3.56
N PHE A 228 -15.55 12.19 3.90
CA PHE A 228 -14.46 11.63 4.70
C PHE A 228 -13.39 10.94 3.84
N SER A 229 -13.52 11.04 2.52
CA SER A 229 -12.52 10.53 1.57
C SER A 229 -11.23 11.36 1.61
N TYR A 230 -10.13 10.71 1.27
CA TYR A 230 -8.86 11.40 1.10
C TYR A 230 -8.87 12.16 -0.22
N CYS A 231 -8.61 13.47 -0.17
CA CYS A 231 -8.62 14.37 -1.34
C CYS A 231 -7.23 14.98 -1.64
N GLY A 232 -6.18 14.49 -0.97
CA GLY A 232 -4.82 14.97 -1.16
C GLY A 232 -4.16 14.53 -2.47
N VAL A 233 -2.85 14.70 -2.54
CA VAL A 233 -2.04 14.28 -3.68
C VAL A 233 -2.28 12.80 -4.00
N ALA A 234 -2.41 12.49 -5.29
CA ALA A 234 -2.67 11.14 -5.78
C ALA A 234 -3.97 10.48 -5.29
N HIS A 235 -4.96 11.22 -4.78
CA HIS A 235 -6.26 10.63 -4.38
C HIS A 235 -6.98 9.90 -5.52
N GLY A 236 -6.87 10.40 -6.76
CA GLY A 236 -7.44 9.74 -7.94
C GLY A 236 -6.78 8.40 -8.27
N CYS A 237 -5.56 8.20 -7.80
CA CYS A 237 -4.79 6.98 -7.98
C CYS A 237 -4.91 6.01 -6.79
N PHE A 238 -5.11 6.57 -5.60
CA PHE A 238 -5.26 5.87 -4.34
C PHE A 238 -6.56 6.28 -3.68
N ARG A 239 -7.66 5.61 -4.05
CA ARG A 239 -8.96 5.83 -3.39
C ARG A 239 -8.89 5.37 -1.93
N ARG A 240 -9.03 6.31 -1.00
CA ARG A 240 -8.86 6.12 0.44
C ARG A 240 -9.85 6.94 1.25
N TRP A 241 -10.04 6.56 2.51
CA TRP A 241 -10.85 7.29 3.49
C TRP A 241 -10.08 7.49 4.78
N TRP A 242 -10.34 8.60 5.46
CA TRP A 242 -9.80 8.85 6.80
C TRP A 242 -10.46 7.92 7.81
N ALA A 243 -9.66 7.04 8.42
CA ALA A 243 -10.13 6.04 9.37
C ALA A 243 -10.95 6.64 10.52
N ARG A 244 -10.46 7.74 11.09
CA ARG A 244 -11.16 8.50 12.15
C ARG A 244 -12.34 9.31 11.63
N GLY A 245 -12.28 9.76 10.37
CA GLY A 245 -13.42 10.38 9.70
C GLY A 245 -14.60 9.42 9.60
N ILE A 246 -14.35 8.15 9.24
CA ILE A 246 -15.39 7.12 9.21
C ILE A 246 -15.97 6.83 10.61
N GLU A 247 -15.14 6.84 11.65
CA GLU A 247 -15.64 6.73 13.03
C GLU A 247 -16.50 7.93 13.44
N GLN A 248 -16.11 9.15 13.03
CA GLN A 248 -16.89 10.35 13.25
C GLN A 248 -18.25 10.28 12.53
N TRP A 249 -18.24 9.94 11.23
CA TRP A 249 -19.45 9.71 10.45
C TRP A 249 -20.40 8.72 11.11
N TRP A 250 -19.87 7.60 11.59
CA TRP A 250 -20.65 6.59 12.30
C TRP A 250 -21.37 7.16 13.53
N GLN A 251 -20.68 7.97 14.33
CA GLN A 251 -21.27 8.59 15.52
C GLN A 251 -22.33 9.63 15.16
N GLU A 252 -22.03 10.49 14.20
CA GLU A 252 -22.87 11.64 13.86
C GLU A 252 -24.09 11.27 13.01
N SER A 253 -23.92 10.36 12.04
CA SER A 253 -24.94 10.05 11.04
C SER A 253 -25.71 8.75 11.34
N VAL A 254 -25.01 7.71 11.81
CA VAL A 254 -25.66 6.41 12.10
C VAL A 254 -26.23 6.39 13.53
N GLY A 255 -25.64 7.17 14.45
CA GLY A 255 -26.13 7.30 15.83
C GLY A 255 -25.96 6.01 16.65
N GLY A 256 -24.89 5.24 16.39
CA GLY A 256 -24.62 4.01 17.11
C GLY A 256 -24.32 4.27 18.58
N ALA A 257 -25.03 3.58 19.49
CA ALA A 257 -24.79 3.71 20.94
C ALA A 257 -23.39 3.25 21.38
N LEU A 258 -22.76 2.39 20.57
CA LEU A 258 -21.38 1.94 20.75
C LEU A 258 -20.48 2.52 19.65
N PRO A 259 -19.17 2.69 19.92
CA PRO A 259 -18.18 2.93 18.89
C PRO A 259 -18.25 1.88 17.78
N LEU A 260 -17.97 2.30 16.54
CA LEU A 260 -17.98 1.41 15.36
C LEU A 260 -17.14 0.14 15.61
N ALA A 261 -15.92 0.30 16.12
CA ALA A 261 -15.01 -0.79 16.47
C ALA A 261 -15.57 -1.75 17.54
N GLY A 262 -16.46 -1.27 18.42
CA GLY A 262 -17.09 -2.04 19.49
C GLY A 262 -18.38 -2.76 19.10
N THR A 263 -18.93 -2.45 17.92
CA THR A 263 -20.22 -2.99 17.44
C THR A 263 -19.99 -4.27 16.62
N GLU A 264 -20.80 -5.31 16.81
CA GLU A 264 -20.71 -6.56 16.02
C GLU A 264 -21.22 -6.35 14.59
N VAL A 265 -20.75 -7.17 13.64
CA VAL A 265 -21.11 -7.05 12.21
C VAL A 265 -22.63 -6.95 12.00
N GLU A 266 -23.39 -7.86 12.59
CA GLU A 266 -24.84 -7.93 12.41
C GLU A 266 -25.53 -6.65 12.92
N GLN A 267 -25.05 -6.14 14.06
CA GLN A 267 -25.54 -4.88 14.64
C GLN A 267 -25.13 -3.67 13.79
N ARG A 268 -23.93 -3.69 13.19
CA ARG A 268 -23.48 -2.61 12.30
C ARG A 268 -24.42 -2.49 11.10
N VAL A 269 -24.70 -3.61 10.44
CA VAL A 269 -25.58 -3.64 9.28
C VAL A 269 -27.02 -3.32 9.67
N GLU A 270 -27.54 -3.84 10.79
CA GLU A 270 -28.88 -3.48 11.28
C GLU A 270 -29.05 -1.96 11.44
N LEU A 271 -28.05 -1.26 11.97
CA LEU A 271 -28.09 0.20 12.11
C LEU A 271 -28.01 0.90 10.75
N LEU A 272 -27.12 0.45 9.87
CA LEU A 272 -26.97 1.02 8.53
C LEU A 272 -28.21 0.80 7.67
N SER A 273 -28.87 -0.35 7.80
CA SER A 273 -30.10 -0.68 7.08
C SER A 273 -31.28 0.23 7.38
N LYS A 274 -31.17 1.12 8.38
CA LYS A 274 -32.15 2.18 8.62
C LYS A 274 -32.08 3.31 7.60
N SER A 275 -30.92 3.49 6.96
CA SER A 275 -30.63 4.57 6.01
C SER A 275 -30.27 4.06 4.61
N PHE A 276 -29.91 2.78 4.48
CA PHE A 276 -29.45 2.19 3.23
C PHE A 276 -30.14 0.84 3.00
N ASP A 277 -30.69 0.66 1.81
CA ASP A 277 -31.31 -0.60 1.42
C ASP A 277 -30.26 -1.61 0.91
N ASP A 278 -30.65 -2.89 0.83
CA ASP A 278 -29.88 -3.96 0.18
C ASP A 278 -28.43 -4.14 0.69
N LEU A 279 -28.26 -4.05 2.01
CA LEU A 279 -26.99 -4.36 2.69
C LEU A 279 -26.94 -5.80 3.18
N VAL A 280 -25.86 -6.50 2.85
CA VAL A 280 -25.58 -7.86 3.31
C VAL A 280 -24.49 -7.83 4.38
N PRO A 281 -24.73 -8.39 5.58
CA PRO A 281 -23.71 -8.51 6.62
C PRO A 281 -22.50 -9.33 6.16
N LEU A 282 -21.30 -8.87 6.55
CA LEU A 282 -20.06 -9.55 6.25
C LEU A 282 -19.98 -10.91 6.97
N GLY A 283 -19.88 -11.99 6.18
CA GLY A 283 -19.56 -13.30 6.71
C GLY A 283 -18.07 -13.41 7.09
N MET A 284 -17.78 -13.86 8.31
CA MET A 284 -16.40 -14.22 8.68
C MET A 284 -16.02 -15.56 8.04
N PRO A 285 -14.98 -15.60 7.19
CA PRO A 285 -14.62 -16.83 6.48
C PRO A 285 -13.98 -17.86 7.41
N LYS A 286 -14.03 -19.13 7.01
CA LYS A 286 -13.39 -20.22 7.74
C LYS A 286 -11.90 -19.93 8.00
N GLY A 287 -11.48 -20.11 9.25
CA GLY A 287 -10.17 -19.81 9.77
C GLY A 287 -10.05 -18.40 10.35
N SER A 288 -11.03 -17.52 10.12
CA SER A 288 -11.11 -16.19 10.71
C SER A 288 -12.23 -16.13 11.74
N MET A 289 -11.84 -15.92 12.99
CA MET A 289 -12.76 -15.89 14.12
C MET A 289 -13.12 -14.47 14.52
N GLY A 290 -14.17 -14.35 15.34
CA GLY A 290 -14.61 -13.10 15.94
C GLY A 290 -15.83 -12.53 15.23
N LYS A 291 -16.26 -11.36 15.69
CA LYS A 291 -17.49 -10.68 15.22
C LYS A 291 -17.29 -9.20 14.98
N ARG A 292 -16.07 -8.69 15.23
CA ARG A 292 -15.72 -7.27 15.08
C ARG A 292 -14.49 -7.17 14.18
N PRO A 293 -14.62 -7.56 12.90
CA PRO A 293 -13.52 -7.42 11.95
C PRO A 293 -13.12 -5.95 11.86
N TRP A 294 -11.81 -5.73 11.89
CA TRP A 294 -11.22 -4.39 11.93
C TRP A 294 -9.92 -4.26 11.13
N ARG A 295 -9.37 -5.41 10.71
CA ARG A 295 -8.13 -5.55 9.95
C ARG A 295 -8.32 -6.60 8.87
N TYR A 296 -7.35 -6.74 7.99
CA TYR A 296 -7.26 -7.89 7.09
C TYR A 296 -6.07 -8.78 7.45
N CYS A 297 -6.14 -10.04 7.03
CA CYS A 297 -5.08 -11.03 7.24
C CYS A 297 -3.90 -10.76 6.30
N LEU A 298 -2.76 -10.34 6.85
CA LEU A 298 -1.56 -10.06 6.06
C LEU A 298 -1.07 -11.30 5.32
N LEU A 299 -1.09 -12.49 5.94
CA LEU A 299 -0.58 -13.70 5.28
C LEU A 299 -1.42 -14.13 4.07
N SER A 300 -2.76 -14.02 4.14
CA SER A 300 -3.63 -14.26 2.99
C SER A 300 -3.35 -13.26 1.87
N TRP A 301 -3.17 -11.98 2.22
CA TRP A 301 -2.81 -10.94 1.27
C TRP A 301 -1.45 -11.23 0.61
N GLU A 302 -0.41 -11.46 1.43
CA GLU A 302 0.92 -11.77 0.94
C GLU A 302 0.88 -13.00 0.04
N GLN A 303 0.20 -14.09 0.38
CA GLN A 303 0.28 -15.36 -0.36
C GLN A 303 -0.65 -15.46 -1.56
N ARG A 304 -1.85 -14.87 -1.46
CA ARG A 304 -2.95 -15.10 -2.41
C ARG A 304 -3.58 -13.81 -2.93
N GLN A 305 -3.11 -12.64 -2.48
CA GLN A 305 -3.74 -11.34 -2.76
C GLN A 305 -5.23 -11.31 -2.38
N ASP A 306 -5.57 -12.03 -1.31
CA ASP A 306 -6.94 -12.24 -0.83
C ASP A 306 -7.16 -11.43 0.45
N LEU A 307 -8.16 -10.54 0.43
CA LEU A 307 -8.54 -9.73 1.58
C LEU A 307 -9.45 -10.55 2.50
N VAL A 308 -8.85 -11.16 3.52
CA VAL A 308 -9.58 -11.91 4.55
C VAL A 308 -9.78 -11.02 5.78
N PRO A 309 -11.03 -10.72 6.19
CA PRO A 309 -11.29 -9.90 7.37
C PRO A 309 -10.84 -10.62 8.64
N VAL A 310 -10.29 -9.88 9.61
CA VAL A 310 -9.88 -10.43 10.92
C VAL A 310 -10.33 -9.51 12.05
N ASP A 311 -10.82 -10.15 13.13
CA ASP A 311 -11.07 -9.52 14.42
C ASP A 311 -9.78 -9.55 15.24
N PRO A 312 -9.16 -8.39 15.55
CA PRO A 312 -7.90 -8.34 16.29
C PRO A 312 -7.91 -9.09 17.63
N ALA A 313 -9.06 -9.22 18.32
CA ALA A 313 -9.14 -9.94 19.59
C ALA A 313 -9.02 -11.47 19.41
N ARG A 314 -9.28 -11.96 18.20
CA ARG A 314 -9.31 -13.38 17.81
C ARG A 314 -8.30 -13.74 16.72
N ALA A 315 -7.36 -12.83 16.44
CA ALA A 315 -6.32 -13.00 15.44
C ALA A 315 -4.93 -13.13 16.09
N VAL A 316 -3.95 -13.60 15.32
CA VAL A 316 -2.55 -13.73 15.74
C VAL A 316 -1.79 -12.50 15.24
N ARG A 317 -1.14 -11.75 16.15
CA ARG A 317 -0.30 -10.62 15.74
C ARG A 317 0.90 -11.08 14.91
N ILE A 318 1.31 -10.24 13.97
CA ILE A 318 2.50 -10.45 13.14
C ILE A 318 3.49 -9.34 13.44
N LYS A 319 4.73 -9.72 13.74
CA LYS A 319 5.85 -8.79 13.85
C LYS A 319 6.20 -8.26 12.46
N PRO A 320 6.24 -6.94 12.27
CA PRO A 320 6.61 -6.39 10.98
C PRO A 320 8.08 -6.72 10.68
N ARG A 321 8.42 -6.78 9.39
CA ARG A 321 9.80 -7.06 8.95
C ARG A 321 10.72 -5.85 9.12
N SER A 322 10.17 -4.64 9.12
CA SER A 322 10.86 -3.38 9.41
C SER A 322 10.05 -2.58 10.43
N PRO A 323 10.64 -1.60 11.12
CA PRO A 323 9.90 -0.76 12.07
C PRO A 323 8.70 -0.09 11.38
N MET A 324 7.50 -0.34 11.88
CA MET A 324 6.31 0.36 11.43
C MET A 324 6.06 1.58 12.32
N PRO A 325 5.76 2.75 11.72
CA PRO A 325 5.33 3.91 12.47
C PRO A 325 4.05 3.64 13.25
N SER A 326 3.87 4.39 14.34
CA SER A 326 2.69 4.27 15.23
C SER A 326 1.37 4.67 14.57
N TRP A 327 1.42 5.40 13.45
CA TRP A 327 0.25 5.83 12.67
C TRP A 327 -0.20 4.81 11.61
N LEU A 328 0.50 3.68 11.49
CA LEU A 328 0.06 2.52 10.72
C LEU A 328 -0.63 1.48 11.61
N ASP A 329 -1.56 0.74 11.02
CA ASP A 329 -2.29 -0.32 11.70
C ASP A 329 -1.36 -1.52 12.01
N PRO A 330 -1.47 -2.14 13.20
CA PRO A 330 -0.74 -3.37 13.49
C PRO A 330 -1.14 -4.53 12.57
N LEU A 331 -0.21 -5.46 12.34
CA LEU A 331 -0.36 -6.56 11.40
C LEU A 331 -0.90 -7.82 12.09
N TYR A 332 -1.79 -8.54 11.39
CA TYR A 332 -2.46 -9.73 11.92
C TYR A 332 -2.56 -10.85 10.87
N ALA A 333 -2.59 -12.08 11.36
CA ALA A 333 -3.02 -13.26 10.64
C ALA A 333 -4.34 -13.79 11.22
N SER A 334 -5.22 -14.29 10.36
CA SER A 334 -6.33 -15.13 10.81
C SER A 334 -5.77 -16.41 11.46
N LEU A 335 -6.51 -17.02 12.38
CA LEU A 335 -6.05 -18.24 13.05
C LEU A 335 -5.75 -19.35 12.04
N GLY A 336 -6.61 -19.53 11.04
CA GLY A 336 -6.44 -20.53 9.99
C GLY A 336 -5.14 -20.35 9.21
N GLU A 337 -4.80 -19.11 8.83
CA GLU A 337 -3.52 -18.84 8.15
C GLU A 337 -2.32 -18.98 9.06
N ALA A 338 -2.42 -18.51 10.30
CA ALA A 338 -1.34 -18.66 11.27
C ALA A 338 -1.03 -20.14 11.55
N LEU A 339 -2.05 -21.00 11.56
CA LEU A 339 -1.88 -22.45 11.72
C LEU A 339 -1.26 -23.13 10.49
N ARG A 340 -1.54 -22.64 9.28
CA ARG A 340 -0.89 -23.12 8.05
C ARG A 340 0.57 -22.68 7.95
N ASN A 341 0.90 -21.55 8.55
CA ASN A 341 2.22 -20.92 8.49
C ASN A 341 2.91 -20.90 9.86
N ARG A 342 2.76 -21.96 10.65
CA ARG A 342 3.27 -22.05 12.04
C ARG A 342 4.75 -21.78 12.20
N ASP A 343 5.52 -22.02 11.14
CA ASP A 343 6.96 -21.82 11.11
C ASP A 343 7.36 -20.39 10.73
N ASP A 344 6.42 -19.50 10.39
CA ASP A 344 6.71 -18.08 10.13
C ASP A 344 7.17 -17.41 11.44
N PRO A 345 8.43 -16.96 11.53
CA PRO A 345 9.00 -16.43 12.76
C PRO A 345 8.37 -15.09 13.19
N ARG A 346 7.60 -14.45 12.30
CA ARG A 346 6.90 -13.20 12.58
C ARG A 346 5.65 -13.41 13.43
N LEU A 347 5.08 -14.61 13.48
CA LEU A 347 3.87 -14.88 14.23
C LEU A 347 4.10 -14.75 15.75
N ASP A 348 3.17 -14.09 16.43
CA ASP A 348 3.17 -14.04 17.89
C ASP A 348 2.80 -15.43 18.47
N LYS A 349 3.77 -16.04 19.16
CA LYS A 349 3.63 -17.40 19.69
C LYS A 349 2.65 -17.48 20.86
N GLU A 350 2.47 -16.41 21.62
CA GLU A 350 1.54 -16.40 22.75
C GLU A 350 0.10 -16.27 22.27
N ASP A 351 -0.15 -15.42 21.26
CA ASP A 351 -1.45 -15.39 20.58
C ASP A 351 -1.79 -16.74 19.95
N LEU A 352 -0.82 -17.38 19.28
CA LEU A 352 -1.03 -18.67 18.65
C LEU A 352 -1.42 -19.75 19.67
N LYS A 353 -0.70 -19.83 20.81
CA LYS A 353 -1.04 -20.75 21.91
C LYS A 353 -2.42 -20.46 22.50
N ARG A 354 -2.71 -19.18 22.76
CA ARG A 354 -4.00 -18.72 23.31
C ARG A 354 -5.17 -19.09 22.41
N LEU A 355 -4.99 -19.02 21.09
CA LEU A 355 -6.05 -19.25 20.12
C LEU A 355 -6.13 -20.71 19.63
N GLN A 356 -5.08 -21.51 19.81
CA GLN A 356 -5.03 -22.91 19.37
C GLN A 356 -6.21 -23.79 19.83
N PRO A 357 -6.77 -23.66 21.05
CA PRO A 357 -7.95 -24.44 21.45
C PRO A 357 -9.17 -24.23 20.54
N TYR A 358 -9.26 -23.06 19.90
CA TYR A 358 -10.38 -22.70 19.02
C TYR A 358 -10.16 -23.12 17.57
N ALA A 359 -9.03 -23.75 17.23
CA ALA A 359 -8.70 -24.18 15.87
C ALA A 359 -9.72 -25.15 15.26
N ARG A 360 -10.47 -25.89 16.08
CA ARG A 360 -11.54 -26.79 15.62
C ARG A 360 -12.85 -26.07 15.32
N MET A 361 -13.02 -24.85 15.86
CA MET A 361 -14.17 -23.98 15.63
C MET A 361 -13.92 -22.96 14.52
N ALA A 362 -12.65 -22.80 14.11
CA ALA A 362 -12.20 -21.86 13.09
C ALA A 362 -12.36 -22.42 11.68
#